data_AF-M0G9N4-F1
#
_entry.id   AF-M0G9N4-F1
#
_cell.length_a   1.000
_cell.length_b   1.000
_cell.length_c   1.000
_cell.angle_alpha   90.00
_cell.angle_beta   90.00
_cell.angle_gamma   90.00
#
_symmetry.space_group_name_H-M   'P 1'
#
loop_
_entity.id
_entity.type
_entity.pdbx_description
1 polymer ?
#
loop_
_entity_poly.entity_id
_entity_poly.type
_entity_poly.pdbx_seq_one_letter_code
_entity_poly.pdbx_strand_id
1 'polypeptide(L)'
;MSESLLARLDPTKRVLKRAQYEAFEFSLFGGDVLVRNASHADPENHEYNVRIVDGVPEACECPADEKYNGPCKHRVAVAIRRPILDAVEQMQMVADGGVVSNEQPEAEAEDDSKSEDCDCEMLDDDFPCWACVDSGRREFSN
;
A
#
# COMPACT_ATOMS: atom_id res chain seq x y z
N MET A 1 -4.77 16.58 -12.62
CA MET A 1 -5.43 15.67 -11.66
C MET A 1 -5.15 14.27 -12.15
N SER A 2 -4.26 13.54 -11.49
CA SER A 2 -4.07 12.11 -11.77
C SER A 2 -5.37 11.38 -11.41
N GLU A 3 -5.87 10.55 -12.33
CA GLU A 3 -7.02 9.71 -12.05
C GLU A 3 -6.63 8.64 -11.02
N SER A 4 -7.46 8.46 -9.98
CA SER A 4 -7.19 7.42 -8.97
C SER A 4 -7.30 6.03 -9.60
N LEU A 5 -6.49 5.06 -9.15
CA LEU A 5 -6.56 3.68 -9.67
C LEU A 5 -7.95 3.04 -9.47
N LEU A 6 -8.67 3.43 -8.42
CA LEU A 6 -10.03 2.98 -8.20
C LEU A 6 -11.00 3.49 -9.26
N ALA A 7 -10.84 4.73 -9.72
CA ALA A 7 -11.64 5.29 -10.81
C ALA A 7 -11.32 4.57 -12.13
N ARG A 8 -10.03 4.35 -12.42
CA ARG A 8 -9.58 3.61 -13.62
C ARG A 8 -10.08 2.16 -13.65
N LEU A 9 -10.09 1.47 -12.52
CA LEU A 9 -10.54 0.08 -12.44
C LEU A 9 -12.07 -0.05 -12.41
N ASP A 10 -12.79 1.00 -11.99
CA ASP A 10 -14.26 1.04 -11.85
C ASP A 10 -14.87 -0.23 -11.19
N PRO A 11 -14.46 -0.59 -9.95
CA PRO A 11 -14.97 -1.77 -9.30
C PRO A 11 -16.42 -1.58 -8.83
N THR A 12 -17.22 -2.64 -8.95
CA THR A 12 -18.53 -2.64 -8.29
C THR A 12 -18.37 -2.47 -6.78
N LYS A 13 -19.38 -1.86 -6.11
CA LYS A 13 -19.40 -1.71 -4.64
C LYS A 13 -19.18 -3.04 -3.90
N ARG A 14 -19.65 -4.15 -4.46
CA ARG A 14 -19.45 -5.49 -3.89
C ARG A 14 -17.99 -5.91 -3.95
N VAL A 15 -17.34 -5.73 -5.09
CA VAL A 15 -15.92 -6.06 -5.25
C VAL A 15 -15.06 -5.20 -4.34
N LEU A 16 -15.30 -3.88 -4.31
CA LEU A 16 -14.56 -2.95 -3.46
C LEU A 16 -14.66 -3.34 -1.97
N LYS A 17 -15.86 -3.62 -1.47
CA LYS A 17 -16.03 -4.06 -0.08
C LYS A 17 -15.24 -5.34 0.21
N ARG A 18 -15.28 -6.33 -0.69
CA ARG A 18 -14.54 -7.58 -0.49
C ARG A 18 -13.02 -7.35 -0.50
N ALA A 19 -12.52 -6.48 -1.38
CA ALA A 19 -11.11 -6.09 -1.43
C ALA A 19 -10.61 -5.40 -0.14
N GLN A 20 -11.51 -4.74 0.57
CA GLN A 20 -11.23 -4.04 1.83
C GLN A 20 -11.25 -4.97 3.05
N TYR A 21 -12.27 -5.83 3.17
CA TYR A 21 -12.52 -6.59 4.40
C TYR A 21 -12.05 -8.05 4.38
N GLU A 22 -11.83 -8.65 3.22
CA GLU A 22 -11.24 -9.99 3.18
C GLU A 22 -9.76 -9.93 3.55
N ALA A 23 -9.29 -10.96 4.24
CA ALA A 23 -7.92 -11.12 4.67
C ALA A 23 -7.04 -11.54 3.48
N PHE A 24 -6.40 -10.56 2.84
CA PHE A 24 -5.43 -10.80 1.79
C PHE A 24 -4.01 -10.72 2.33
N GLU A 25 -3.20 -11.67 1.91
CA GLU A 25 -1.76 -11.66 2.08
C GLU A 25 -1.11 -11.46 0.72
N PHE A 26 0.01 -10.73 0.70
CA PHE A 26 0.65 -10.26 -0.52
C PHE A 26 2.11 -10.68 -0.51
N SER A 27 2.61 -11.14 -1.65
CA SER A 27 4.02 -11.44 -1.87
C SER A 27 4.45 -10.92 -3.23
N LEU A 28 5.65 -10.36 -3.32
CA LEU A 28 6.22 -9.91 -4.59
C LEU A 28 6.73 -11.11 -5.37
N PHE A 29 6.44 -11.17 -6.67
CA PHE A 29 6.86 -12.28 -7.52
C PHE A 29 7.15 -11.80 -8.95
N GLY A 30 8.42 -11.73 -9.32
CA GLY A 30 8.83 -11.44 -10.71
C GLY A 30 8.35 -10.09 -11.26
N GLY A 31 8.19 -9.07 -10.42
CA GLY A 31 7.61 -7.78 -10.82
C GLY A 31 6.07 -7.75 -10.80
N ASP A 32 5.43 -8.81 -10.31
CA ASP A 32 3.99 -8.90 -10.08
C ASP A 32 3.69 -9.13 -8.59
N VAL A 33 2.42 -9.39 -8.25
CA VAL A 33 1.97 -9.65 -6.87
C VAL A 33 1.23 -10.99 -6.80
N LEU A 34 1.72 -11.91 -5.98
CA LEU A 34 0.94 -13.06 -5.52
C LEU A 34 -0.01 -12.61 -4.41
N VAL A 35 -1.30 -12.89 -4.59
CA VAL A 35 -2.36 -12.53 -3.66
C VAL A 35 -3.00 -13.81 -3.13
N ARG A 36 -2.82 -14.08 -1.83
CA ARG A 36 -3.44 -15.19 -1.12
C ARG A 36 -4.61 -14.73 -0.29
N ASN A 37 -5.76 -15.39 -0.41
CA ASN A 37 -6.95 -15.06 0.38
C ASN A 37 -7.08 -15.96 1.62
N ALA A 38 -6.62 -15.44 2.77
CA ALA A 38 -6.68 -16.12 4.05
C ALA A 38 -8.08 -16.15 4.69
N SER A 39 -9.10 -15.54 4.08
CA SER A 39 -10.49 -15.70 4.54
C SER A 39 -11.12 -17.04 4.13
N HIS A 40 -10.48 -17.81 3.24
CA HIS A 40 -10.92 -19.15 2.88
C HIS A 40 -10.37 -20.19 3.87
N ALA A 41 -11.12 -21.28 4.08
CA ALA A 41 -10.68 -22.39 4.94
C ALA A 41 -9.43 -23.12 4.40
N ASP A 42 -9.15 -22.95 3.11
CA ASP A 42 -7.98 -23.47 2.41
C ASP A 42 -7.33 -22.33 1.61
N PRO A 43 -6.48 -21.51 2.25
CA PRO A 43 -5.88 -20.34 1.63
C PRO A 43 -4.94 -20.66 0.48
N GLU A 44 -4.24 -21.79 0.51
CA GLU A 44 -3.24 -22.17 -0.51
C GLU A 44 -3.89 -22.36 -1.88
N ASN A 45 -5.10 -22.91 -1.92
CA ASN A 45 -5.90 -23.01 -3.14
C ASN A 45 -6.57 -21.69 -3.59
N HIS A 46 -6.33 -20.60 -2.86
CA HIS A 46 -6.85 -19.26 -3.14
C HIS A 46 -5.72 -18.23 -3.25
N GLU A 47 -4.61 -18.65 -3.84
CA GLU A 47 -3.48 -17.81 -4.24
C GLU A 47 -3.49 -17.59 -5.76
N TYR A 48 -3.34 -16.34 -6.19
CA TYR A 48 -3.35 -15.98 -7.62
C TYR A 48 -2.33 -14.88 -7.91
N ASN A 49 -1.65 -14.98 -9.04
CA ASN A 49 -0.82 -13.88 -9.54
C ASN A 49 -1.69 -12.74 -10.08
N VAL A 50 -1.37 -11.51 -9.68
CA VAL A 50 -1.90 -10.27 -10.21
C VAL A 50 -0.79 -9.55 -10.96
N ARG A 51 -0.99 -9.44 -12.28
CA ARG A 51 -0.03 -8.81 -13.19
C ARG A 51 -0.07 -7.29 -13.07
N ILE A 52 1.09 -6.67 -12.86
CA ILE A 52 1.23 -5.22 -12.71
C ILE A 52 1.93 -4.63 -13.93
N VAL A 53 1.24 -3.72 -14.63
CA VAL A 53 1.78 -3.02 -15.80
C VAL A 53 1.64 -1.52 -15.58
N ASP A 54 2.75 -0.80 -15.65
CA ASP A 54 2.82 0.65 -15.42
C ASP A 54 2.11 1.06 -14.11
N GLY A 55 2.40 0.33 -13.03
CA GLY A 55 1.82 0.55 -11.70
C GLY A 55 0.33 0.21 -11.59
N VAL A 56 -0.26 -0.50 -12.56
CA VAL A 56 -1.68 -0.87 -12.56
C VAL A 56 -1.90 -2.38 -12.55
N PRO A 57 -2.79 -2.88 -11.67
CA PRO A 57 -3.25 -4.28 -11.68
C PRO A 57 -4.10 -4.58 -12.93
N GLU A 58 -3.45 -5.00 -14.00
CA GLU A 58 -4.08 -5.17 -15.32
C GLU A 58 -4.86 -6.48 -15.44
N ALA A 59 -4.32 -7.57 -14.90
CA ALA A 59 -4.90 -8.91 -15.00
C ALA A 59 -4.68 -9.73 -13.72
N CYS A 60 -5.48 -10.76 -13.52
CA CYS A 60 -5.32 -11.72 -12.43
C CYS A 60 -5.67 -13.14 -12.88
N GLU A 61 -4.92 -14.14 -12.41
CA GLU A 61 -5.16 -15.55 -12.76
C GLU A 61 -6.37 -16.18 -12.05
N CYS A 62 -7.14 -15.38 -11.28
CA CYS A 62 -8.26 -15.92 -10.54
C CYS A 62 -9.48 -16.20 -11.45
N PRO A 63 -10.35 -17.16 -11.08
CA PRO A 63 -11.53 -17.50 -11.89
C PRO A 63 -12.52 -16.36 -12.10
N ALA A 64 -12.46 -15.30 -11.29
CA ALA A 64 -13.36 -14.15 -11.44
C ALA A 64 -12.91 -13.18 -12.54
N ASP A 65 -11.60 -13.03 -12.76
CA ASP A 65 -11.07 -12.15 -13.81
C ASP A 65 -11.32 -12.75 -15.20
N GLU A 66 -11.30 -14.08 -15.31
CA GLU A 66 -11.65 -14.80 -16.55
C GLU A 66 -13.15 -14.70 -16.90
N LYS A 67 -14.03 -14.73 -15.89
CA LYS A 67 -15.48 -14.90 -16.09
C LYS A 67 -16.27 -13.61 -16.21
N TYR A 68 -15.80 -12.52 -15.60
CA TYR A 68 -16.58 -11.30 -15.46
C TYR A 68 -15.85 -10.12 -16.08
N ASN A 69 -16.63 -9.24 -16.73
CA ASN A 69 -16.12 -7.95 -17.17
C ASN A 69 -16.01 -7.01 -15.96
N GLY A 70 -14.79 -6.69 -15.57
CA GLY A 70 -14.47 -5.78 -14.46
C GLY A 70 -13.39 -6.36 -13.56
N PRO A 71 -12.79 -5.53 -12.67
CA PRO A 71 -11.68 -5.97 -11.85
C PRO A 71 -12.15 -6.99 -10.82
N CYS A 72 -11.39 -8.08 -10.67
CA CYS A 72 -11.59 -9.00 -9.57
C CYS A 72 -11.18 -8.35 -8.23
N LYS A 73 -11.63 -8.94 -7.11
CA LYS A 73 -11.29 -8.44 -5.77
C LYS A 73 -9.78 -8.37 -5.50
N HIS A 74 -8.97 -9.23 -6.13
CA HIS A 74 -7.51 -9.25 -5.96
C HIS A 74 -6.85 -8.02 -6.60
N ARG A 75 -7.23 -7.69 -7.84
CA ARG A 75 -6.76 -6.48 -8.53
C ARG A 75 -7.10 -5.22 -7.75
N VAL A 76 -8.33 -5.13 -7.25
CA VAL A 76 -8.77 -4.00 -6.41
C VAL A 76 -8.02 -3.98 -5.08
N ALA A 77 -7.78 -5.15 -4.46
CA ALA A 77 -7.06 -5.24 -3.20
C ALA A 77 -5.62 -4.73 -3.31
N VAL A 78 -4.93 -5.03 -4.41
CA VAL A 78 -3.61 -4.46 -4.72
C VAL A 78 -3.74 -2.95 -4.96
N ALA A 79 -4.69 -2.52 -5.79
CA ALA A 79 -4.85 -1.11 -6.17
C ALA A 79 -5.10 -0.15 -4.99
N ILE A 80 -5.80 -0.59 -3.94
CA ILE A 80 -6.07 0.24 -2.75
C ILE A 80 -4.91 0.28 -1.74
N ARG A 81 -3.85 -0.51 -1.94
CA ARG A 81 -2.72 -0.64 -1.03
C ARG A 81 -1.46 -0.12 -1.70
N ARG A 82 -1.33 1.20 -1.77
CA ARG A 82 -0.22 1.89 -2.47
C ARG A 82 1.19 1.36 -2.14
N PRO A 83 1.55 1.03 -0.88
CA PRO A 83 2.88 0.48 -0.57
C PRO A 83 3.23 -0.81 -1.34
N ILE A 84 2.23 -1.61 -1.72
CA ILE A 84 2.46 -2.82 -2.52
C ILE A 84 2.86 -2.43 -3.95
N LEU A 85 2.18 -1.44 -4.53
CA LEU A 85 2.50 -0.95 -5.87
C LEU A 85 3.87 -0.30 -5.92
N ASP A 86 4.22 0.51 -4.91
CA ASP A 86 5.54 1.14 -4.84
C ASP A 86 6.65 0.07 -4.75
N ALA A 87 6.43 -1.00 -3.96
CA ALA A 87 7.38 -2.09 -3.85
C ALA A 87 7.53 -2.89 -5.18
N VAL A 88 6.44 -3.09 -5.92
CA VAL A 88 6.48 -3.70 -7.25
C VAL A 88 7.24 -2.82 -8.24
N GLU A 89 6.95 -1.51 -8.26
CA GLU A 89 7.62 -0.55 -9.13
C GLU A 89 9.13 -0.53 -8.88
N GLN A 90 9.54 -0.53 -7.60
CA GLN A 90 10.95 -0.66 -7.22
C GLN A 90 11.57 -1.98 -7.73
N MET A 91 10.88 -3.11 -7.57
CA MET A 91 11.36 -4.41 -8.05
C MET A 91 11.52 -4.42 -9.57
N GLN A 92 10.57 -3.86 -10.31
CA GLN A 92 10.61 -3.74 -11.78
C GLN A 92 11.78 -2.85 -12.22
N MET A 93 11.97 -1.68 -11.59
CA MET A 93 13.09 -0.78 -11.88
C MET A 93 14.46 -1.45 -11.70
N VAL A 94 14.65 -2.22 -10.62
CA VAL A 94 15.91 -2.95 -10.37
C VAL A 94 16.13 -4.04 -11.40
N ALA A 95 15.08 -4.77 -11.78
CA ALA A 95 15.17 -5.86 -12.75
C ALA A 95 15.57 -5.35 -14.16
N ASP A 96 15.11 -4.17 -14.54
CA ASP A 96 15.43 -3.53 -15.82
C ASP A 96 16.83 -2.85 -15.84
N GLY A 97 17.63 -3.03 -14.78
CA GLY A 97 18.97 -2.45 -14.66
C GLY A 97 18.97 -0.98 -14.21
N GLY A 98 17.82 -0.47 -13.75
CA GLY A 98 17.72 0.83 -13.11
C GLY A 98 18.41 0.82 -11.74
N VAL A 99 19.12 1.89 -11.43
CA VAL A 99 19.69 2.11 -10.09
C VAL A 99 18.61 2.81 -9.27
N VAL A 100 18.16 2.17 -8.19
CA VAL A 100 17.36 2.86 -7.17
C VAL A 100 18.33 3.73 -6.37
N SER A 101 18.35 5.02 -6.67
CA SER A 101 18.92 5.99 -5.74
C SER A 101 18.11 5.88 -4.46
N ASN A 102 18.73 5.44 -3.38
CA ASN A 102 18.12 5.42 -2.06
C ASN A 102 18.02 6.87 -1.57
N GLU A 103 17.15 7.65 -2.22
CA GLU A 103 16.60 8.87 -1.65
C GLU A 103 15.58 8.43 -0.60
N GLN A 104 16.08 7.81 0.47
CA GLN A 104 15.49 8.10 1.76
C GLN A 104 15.46 9.63 1.84
N PRO A 105 14.38 10.25 2.35
CA PRO A 105 14.55 11.57 2.94
C PRO A 105 15.75 11.39 3.86
N GLU A 106 16.87 12.02 3.49
CA GLU A 106 17.97 12.19 4.40
C GLU A 106 17.28 12.80 5.62
N ALA A 107 17.21 12.03 6.70
CA ALA A 107 17.01 12.61 8.00
C ALA A 107 18.26 13.47 8.15
N GLU A 108 18.16 14.68 7.63
CA GLU A 108 19.09 15.75 7.83
C GLU A 108 19.33 15.76 9.32
N ALA A 109 20.56 15.39 9.68
CA ALA A 109 21.05 15.47 11.03
C ALA A 109 21.15 16.97 11.32
N GLU A 110 19.99 17.58 11.55
CA GLU A 110 19.85 18.88 12.14
C GLU A 110 20.28 18.72 13.59
N ASP A 111 21.51 19.20 13.82
CA ASP A 111 21.99 19.88 15.01
C ASP A 111 21.28 19.55 16.32
N ASP A 112 22.05 18.97 17.24
CA ASP A 112 21.73 18.64 18.63
C ASP A 112 21.50 19.91 19.49
N SER A 113 20.60 20.79 19.05
CA SER A 113 19.88 21.68 19.95
C SER A 113 18.53 21.06 20.21
N LYS A 114 18.43 20.29 21.30
CA LYS A 114 17.14 19.91 21.89
C LYS A 114 16.36 21.19 22.18
N SER A 115 15.52 21.64 21.24
CA SER A 115 14.47 22.58 21.58
C SER A 115 13.57 21.87 22.58
N GLU A 116 13.45 22.45 23.78
CA GLU A 116 12.56 21.93 24.82
C GLU A 116 11.09 22.04 24.42
N ASP A 117 10.80 22.76 23.34
CA ASP A 117 9.48 22.94 22.79
C ASP A 117 9.31 22.16 21.47
N CYS A 118 8.21 21.43 21.39
CA CYS A 118 7.81 20.73 20.18
C CYS A 118 7.22 21.75 19.20
N ASP A 119 7.62 21.72 17.93
CA ASP A 119 7.04 22.55 16.86
C ASP A 119 5.64 22.03 16.47
N CYS A 120 4.69 22.20 17.39
CA CYS A 120 3.30 21.81 17.28
C CYS A 120 2.41 23.00 16.89
N GLU A 121 2.97 24.07 16.29
CA GLU A 121 2.34 25.40 16.11
C GLU A 121 0.94 25.38 15.46
N MET A 122 0.54 24.26 14.85
CA MET A 122 -0.74 24.05 14.15
C MET A 122 -1.75 23.18 14.92
N LEU A 123 -1.45 22.74 16.14
CA LEU A 123 -2.30 21.87 16.94
C LEU A 123 -2.70 22.54 18.25
N ASP A 124 -3.94 22.32 18.69
CA ASP A 124 -4.41 22.78 20.01
C ASP A 124 -3.52 22.20 21.13
N ASP A 125 -3.21 23.02 22.14
CA ASP A 125 -2.28 22.67 23.24
C ASP A 125 -2.63 21.37 23.99
N ASP A 126 -3.91 20.96 23.93
CA ASP A 126 -4.44 19.78 24.59
C ASP A 126 -4.13 18.45 23.86
N PHE A 127 -3.65 18.48 22.60
CA PHE A 127 -3.36 17.26 21.84
C PHE A 127 -1.91 17.22 21.30
N PRO A 128 -1.06 16.30 21.77
CA PRO A 128 0.32 16.22 21.30
C PRO A 128 0.38 15.74 19.84
N CYS A 129 1.29 16.32 19.05
CA CYS A 129 1.56 15.84 17.71
C CYS A 129 2.17 14.42 17.73
N TRP A 130 2.00 13.67 16.65
CA TRP A 130 2.52 12.29 16.55
C TRP A 130 4.03 12.22 16.79
N ALA A 131 4.79 13.18 16.25
CA ALA A 131 6.24 13.22 16.44
C ALA A 131 6.66 13.34 17.92
N CYS A 132 5.86 13.99 18.77
CA CYS A 132 6.15 14.12 20.20
C CYS A 132 5.71 12.92 21.02
N VAL A 133 4.72 12.17 20.56
CA VAL A 133 4.33 10.88 21.17
C VAL A 133 5.33 9.80 20.80
N ASP A 134 5.70 9.68 19.53
CA ASP A 134 6.63 8.67 19.02
C ASP A 134 8.03 8.81 19.64
N SER A 135 8.45 10.05 19.90
CA SER A 135 9.71 10.36 20.59
C SER A 135 9.64 10.27 22.13
N GLY A 136 8.48 9.97 22.70
CA GLY A 136 8.28 9.87 24.15
C GLY A 136 8.35 11.19 24.91
N ARG A 137 8.24 12.34 24.22
CA ARG A 137 8.28 13.68 24.83
C ARG A 137 6.94 14.10 25.45
N ARG A 138 5.82 13.58 24.94
CA ARG A 138 4.47 13.80 25.49
C ARG A 138 3.69 12.49 25.49
N GLU A 139 2.88 12.28 26.51
CA GLU A 139 1.94 11.14 26.60
C GLU A 139 0.51 11.61 26.32
N PHE A 140 -0.32 10.74 25.76
CA PHE A 140 -1.75 10.99 25.70
C PHE A 140 -2.34 10.89 27.11
N SER A 141 -2.77 12.02 27.66
CA SER A 141 -3.61 12.00 28.85
C SER A 141 -5.00 11.48 28.45
N ASN A 142 -5.51 10.50 29.21
CA ASN A 142 -6.85 9.91 29.01
C ASN A 142 -7.95 10.81 29.55
#